data_AF-A0A0D7A633-F1
#
_entry.id   AF-A0A0D7A633-F1
#
_cell.length_a   1.000
_cell.length_b   1.000
_cell.length_c   1.000
_cell.angle_alpha   90.00
_cell.angle_beta   90.00
_cell.angle_gamma   90.00
#
_symmetry.space_group_name_H-M   'P 1'
#
loop_
_entity.id
_entity.type
_entity.pdbx_description
1 polymer ?
#
loop_
_entity_poly.entity_id
_entity_poly.type
_entity_poly.pdbx_seq_one_letter_code
_entity_poly.pdbx_strand_id
1 'polypeptide(L)'
;SVIKLIKNCNNSKGAWATQAHAEAMHLEDLEVIMAWSLVQCPIGMVNIFITGKICFDHSQVKLVMKHTMICVFLSTGMTLWTRNLELCDLRTQNVKWDCVFTNPYQQSFHQIFLECHKGWQNKQGFVADKNCE
;
A
#
# COMPACT_ATOMS: atom_id res chain seq x y z
N SER A 1 -23.88 -2.47 1.85
CA SER A 1 -22.74 -1.57 1.64
C SER A 1 -22.41 -1.54 0.16
N VAL A 2 -22.59 -0.39 -0.50
CA VAL A 2 -22.43 -0.27 -1.96
C VAL A 2 -20.99 0.15 -2.23
N ILE A 3 -20.17 -0.75 -2.75
CA ILE A 3 -18.88 -0.38 -3.32
C ILE A 3 -19.20 0.37 -4.62
N LYS A 4 -19.09 1.70 -4.58
CA LYS A 4 -19.17 2.51 -5.79
C LYS A 4 -17.84 2.32 -6.52
N LEU A 5 -17.89 1.66 -7.68
CA LEU A 5 -16.75 1.64 -8.59
C LEU A 5 -16.38 3.11 -8.90
N ILE A 6 -15.12 3.49 -8.67
CA ILE A 6 -14.62 4.81 -9.08
C ILE A 6 -14.83 4.89 -10.59
N LYS A 7 -15.77 5.74 -10.99
CA LYS A 7 -16.16 5.90 -12.38
C LYS A 7 -15.01 6.66 -13.04
N ASN A 8 -14.38 6.04 -14.04
CA ASN A 8 -13.36 6.69 -14.85
C ASN A 8 -13.91 8.03 -15.36
N CYS A 9 -13.25 9.13 -15.00
CA CYS A 9 -13.80 10.49 -15.17
C CYS A 9 -13.88 10.90 -16.66
N ASN A 10 -13.17 10.20 -17.55
CA ASN A 10 -13.10 10.58 -18.95
C ASN A 10 -13.66 9.48 -19.86
N ASN A 11 -14.78 9.78 -20.53
CA ASN A 11 -15.29 9.06 -21.71
C ASN A 11 -14.38 9.28 -22.96
N SER A 12 -13.06 9.41 -22.77
CA SER A 12 -12.13 9.63 -23.86
C SER A 12 -11.98 8.33 -24.66
N LYS A 13 -12.20 8.40 -25.98
CA LYS A 13 -11.96 7.32 -26.94
C LYS A 13 -10.75 7.67 -27.81
N GLY A 14 -9.88 6.70 -28.10
CA GLY A 14 -8.70 6.86 -28.96
C GLY A 14 -7.37 6.65 -28.23
N ALA A 15 -6.23 6.88 -28.89
CA ALA A 15 -4.88 6.67 -28.34
C ALA A 15 -4.51 7.55 -27.13
N TRP A 16 -5.37 8.51 -26.76
CA TRP A 16 -5.30 9.30 -25.53
C TRP A 16 -6.19 8.76 -24.39
N ALA A 17 -7.00 7.73 -24.66
CA ALA A 17 -7.79 7.01 -23.65
C ALA A 17 -6.92 6.12 -22.73
N THR A 18 -5.69 5.83 -23.15
CA THR A 18 -4.70 5.02 -22.40
C THR A 18 -4.08 5.74 -21.20
N GLN A 19 -4.43 7.00 -20.96
CA GLN A 19 -4.04 7.78 -19.77
C GLN A 19 -5.25 8.14 -18.90
N ALA A 20 -6.22 7.24 -18.78
CA ALA A 20 -7.10 7.26 -17.61
C ALA A 20 -6.30 6.82 -16.38
N HIS A 21 -5.40 7.68 -15.91
CA HIS A 21 -4.79 7.51 -14.61
C HIS A 21 -5.91 7.58 -13.58
N ALA A 22 -6.13 6.49 -12.85
CA ALA A 22 -6.99 6.54 -11.68
C ALA A 22 -6.50 7.69 -10.80
N GLU A 23 -7.42 8.57 -10.40
CA GLU A 23 -7.12 9.68 -9.53
C GLU A 23 -6.52 9.15 -8.23
N ALA A 24 -5.49 9.84 -7.73
CA ALA A 24 -4.85 9.46 -6.48
C ALA A 24 -5.87 9.58 -5.34
N MET A 25 -5.85 8.61 -4.42
CA MET A 25 -6.70 8.66 -3.24
C MET A 25 -6.32 9.87 -2.38
N HIS A 26 -7.30 10.66 -1.95
CA HIS A 26 -7.08 11.74 -1.01
C HIS A 26 -6.92 11.20 0.42
N LEU A 27 -6.25 11.97 1.28
CA LEU A 27 -6.05 11.57 2.68
C LEU A 27 -7.40 11.44 3.41
N GLU A 28 -8.34 12.33 3.12
CA GLU A 28 -9.68 12.36 3.70
C GLU A 28 -10.47 11.10 3.34
N ASP A 29 -10.33 10.62 2.09
CA ASP A 29 -10.94 9.36 1.65
C ASP A 29 -10.36 8.18 2.42
N LEU A 30 -9.04 8.16 2.62
CA LEU A 30 -8.37 7.13 3.41
C LEU A 30 -8.87 7.14 4.86
N GLU A 31 -8.96 8.30 5.49
CA GLU A 31 -9.45 8.45 6.87
C GLU A 31 -10.87 7.91 7.03
N VAL A 32 -11.76 8.22 6.08
CA VAL A 32 -13.14 7.70 6.08
C VAL A 32 -13.15 6.18 5.95
N ILE A 33 -12.36 5.60 5.04
CA ILE A 33 -12.27 4.14 4.86
C ILE A 33 -11.71 3.47 6.12
N MET A 34 -10.67 4.06 6.74
CA MET A 34 -10.06 3.53 7.96
C MET A 34 -11.02 3.59 9.15
N ALA A 35 -11.72 4.71 9.34
CA ALA A 35 -12.71 4.86 10.39
C ALA A 35 -13.85 3.83 10.23
N TRP A 36 -14.36 3.66 9.01
CA TRP A 36 -15.36 2.63 8.72
C TRP A 36 -14.82 1.22 8.99
N SER A 37 -13.58 0.92 8.59
CA SER A 37 -12.96 -0.39 8.79
C SER A 37 -12.78 -0.72 10.27
N LEU A 38 -12.38 0.25 11.09
CA LEU A 38 -12.21 0.09 12.54
C LEU A 38 -13.53 -0.16 13.27
N VAL A 39 -14.65 0.38 12.76
CA VAL A 39 -15.99 0.06 13.28
C VAL A 39 -16.36 -1.39 12.98
N GLN A 40 -16.00 -1.92 11.80
CA GLN A 40 -16.30 -3.31 11.42
C GLN A 40 -15.36 -4.32 12.10
N CYS A 41 -14.08 -3.97 12.23
CA CYS A 41 -13.05 -4.81 12.82
C CYS A 41 -12.16 -3.97 13.75
N PRO A 42 -12.53 -3.85 15.04
CA PRO A 42 -11.74 -3.12 16.01
C PRO A 42 -10.35 -3.72 16.18
N ILE A 43 -9.35 -2.90 16.51
CA ILE A 43 -7.96 -3.36 16.68
C ILE A 43 -7.81 -4.45 17.75
N GLY A 44 -8.66 -4.44 18.78
CA GLY A 44 -8.72 -5.50 19.79
C GLY A 44 -9.03 -6.87 19.18
N MET A 45 -9.89 -6.94 18.16
CA MET A 45 -10.21 -8.18 17.45
C MET A 45 -9.01 -8.70 16.66
N VAL A 46 -8.26 -7.80 16.00
CA VAL A 46 -7.02 -8.15 15.29
C VAL A 46 -5.97 -8.70 16.26
N ASN A 47 -5.81 -8.07 17.43
CA ASN A 47 -4.86 -8.54 18.45
C ASN A 47 -5.21 -9.94 18.98
N ILE A 48 -6.50 -10.21 19.21
CA ILE A 48 -6.95 -11.54 19.63
C ILE A 48 -6.68 -12.57 18.52
N PHE A 49 -6.93 -12.21 17.25
CA PHE A 49 -6.66 -13.06 16.09
C PHE A 49 -5.17 -13.41 15.98
N ILE A 50 -4.27 -12.43 16.05
CA ILE A 50 -2.82 -12.64 15.94
C ILE A 50 -2.28 -13.47 17.11
N THR A 51 -2.76 -13.21 18.33
CA THR A 51 -2.29 -13.93 19.52
C THR A 51 -2.82 -15.36 19.63
N GLY A 52 -3.80 -15.74 18.80
CA GLY A 52 -4.40 -17.08 18.81
C GLY A 52 -5.13 -17.43 20.11
N LYS A 53 -5.47 -16.42 20.94
CA LYS A 53 -6.07 -16.63 22.27
C LYS A 53 -7.51 -17.13 22.22
N ILE A 54 -8.20 -16.92 21.11
CA ILE A 54 -9.60 -17.33 20.89
C ILE A 54 -9.71 -17.97 19.50
N CYS A 55 -10.51 -19.01 19.37
CA CYS A 55 -10.85 -19.60 18.09
C CYS A 55 -11.91 -18.76 17.37
N PHE A 56 -11.59 -18.33 16.15
CA PHE A 56 -12.50 -17.61 15.27
C PHE A 56 -13.21 -18.63 14.35
N ASP A 57 -14.50 -18.45 14.12
CA ASP A 57 -15.18 -19.17 13.05
C ASP A 57 -14.73 -18.65 11.67
N HIS A 58 -15.05 -19.40 10.61
CA HIS A 58 -14.64 -19.06 9.24
C HIS A 58 -15.09 -17.66 8.80
N SER A 59 -16.28 -17.22 9.22
CA SER A 59 -16.82 -15.91 8.87
C SER A 59 -16.07 -14.78 9.57
N GLN A 60 -15.70 -14.99 10.84
CA GLN A 60 -14.93 -14.01 11.62
C GLN A 60 -13.48 -13.93 11.13
N VAL A 61 -12.85 -15.07 10.78
CA VAL A 61 -11.52 -15.07 10.14
C VAL A 61 -11.55 -14.24 8.85
N LYS A 62 -12.55 -14.47 7.99
CA LYS A 62 -12.70 -13.73 6.73
C LYS A 62 -12.91 -12.24 6.96
N LEU A 63 -13.68 -11.86 7.98
CA LEU A 63 -13.89 -10.46 8.35
C LEU A 63 -12.57 -9.80 8.77
N VAL A 64 -11.84 -10.40 9.72
CA VAL A 64 -10.56 -9.88 10.21
C VAL A 64 -9.57 -9.75 9.08
N MET A 65 -9.36 -10.81 8.29
CA MET A 65 -8.43 -10.79 7.16
C MET A 65 -8.77 -9.69 6.16
N LYS A 66 -10.04 -9.55 5.78
CA LYS A 66 -10.47 -8.52 4.83
C LYS A 66 -10.16 -7.11 5.34
N HIS A 67 -10.54 -6.81 6.58
CA HIS A 67 -10.38 -5.48 7.14
C HIS A 67 -8.92 -5.15 7.44
N THR A 68 -8.14 -6.10 7.94
CA THR A 68 -6.69 -5.96 8.10
C THR A 68 -6.01 -5.71 6.75
N MET A 69 -6.34 -6.48 5.70
CA MET A 69 -5.78 -6.28 4.37
C MET A 69 -6.12 -4.91 3.79
N ILE A 70 -7.37 -4.43 3.93
CA ILE A 70 -7.77 -3.10 3.46
C ILE A 70 -6.95 -2.02 4.18
N CYS A 71 -6.87 -2.07 5.50
CA CYS A 71 -6.15 -1.06 6.28
C CYS A 71 -4.66 -1.04 5.91
N VAL A 72 -4.02 -2.22 5.85
CA VAL A 72 -2.59 -2.33 5.52
C VAL A 72 -2.33 -1.89 4.08
N PHE A 73 -3.12 -2.35 3.12
CA PHE A 73 -2.91 -2.01 1.71
C PHE A 73 -3.07 -0.51 1.45
N LEU A 74 -4.14 0.11 1.94
CA LEU A 74 -4.43 1.51 1.67
C LEU A 74 -3.45 2.46 2.38
N SER A 75 -3.14 2.19 3.65
CA SER A 75 -2.13 2.99 4.38
C SER A 75 -0.75 2.88 3.74
N THR A 76 -0.32 1.67 3.37
CA THR A 76 0.98 1.48 2.72
C THR A 76 1.04 2.17 1.35
N GLY A 77 -0.03 2.06 0.55
CA GLY A 77 -0.13 2.76 -0.73
C GLY A 77 -0.03 4.28 -0.57
N MET A 78 -0.73 4.85 0.42
CA MET A 78 -0.70 6.28 0.72
C MET A 78 0.66 6.74 1.28
N THR A 79 1.31 5.94 2.13
CA THR A 79 2.61 6.29 2.72
C THR A 79 3.74 6.20 1.69
N LEU A 80 3.73 5.17 0.84
CA LEU A 80 4.81 4.93 -0.12
C LEU A 80 4.58 5.55 -1.49
N TRP A 81 3.38 6.08 -1.76
CA TRP A 81 2.99 6.63 -3.06
C TRP A 81 3.20 5.63 -4.21
N THR A 82 2.92 4.36 -3.93
CA THR A 82 3.13 3.26 -4.89
C THR A 82 1.92 3.00 -5.74
N ARG A 83 2.13 2.42 -6.93
CA ARG A 83 1.01 1.90 -7.71
C ARG A 83 0.49 0.61 -7.09
N ASN A 84 -0.80 0.35 -7.23
CA ASN A 84 -1.44 -0.87 -6.72
C ASN A 84 -0.69 -2.16 -7.10
N LEU A 85 -0.19 -2.27 -8.34
CA LEU A 85 0.57 -3.46 -8.79
C LEU A 85 1.93 -3.57 -8.08
N GLU A 86 2.67 -2.47 -7.97
CA GLU A 86 3.96 -2.44 -7.28
C GLU A 86 3.79 -2.81 -5.80
N LEU A 87 2.69 -2.37 -5.18
CA LEU A 87 2.37 -2.72 -3.80
C LEU A 87 1.95 -4.20 -3.64
N CYS A 88 1.18 -4.75 -4.60
CA CYS A 88 0.82 -6.17 -4.61
C CYS A 88 2.05 -7.09 -4.77
N ASP A 89 3.08 -6.62 -5.48
CA ASP A 89 4.32 -7.36 -5.70
C ASP A 89 5.32 -7.20 -4.55
N LEU A 90 5.03 -6.36 -3.55
CA LEU A 90 5.91 -6.13 -2.40
C LEU A 90 6.07 -7.41 -1.57
N ARG A 91 7.32 -7.83 -1.36
CA ARG A 91 7.67 -9.02 -0.55
C ARG A 91 8.48 -8.64 0.67
N THR A 92 8.60 -9.56 1.63
CA THR A 92 9.41 -9.37 2.84
C THR A 92 10.87 -9.01 2.53
N GLN A 93 11.45 -9.61 1.49
CA GLN A 93 12.83 -9.31 1.07
C GLN A 93 13.05 -7.85 0.62
N ASN A 94 11.96 -7.16 0.25
CA ASN A 94 11.98 -5.76 -0.15
C ASN A 94 11.98 -4.81 1.04
N VAL A 95 11.81 -5.30 2.27
CA VAL A 95 11.73 -4.47 3.48
C VAL A 95 12.90 -4.76 4.39
N LYS A 96 13.64 -3.71 4.76
CA LYS A 96 14.62 -3.74 5.84
C LYS A 96 14.03 -3.01 7.04
N TRP A 97 13.87 -3.75 8.12
CA TRP A 97 13.36 -3.25 9.38
C TRP A 97 14.49 -2.62 10.20
N ASP A 98 14.10 -1.78 11.16
CA ASP A 98 14.97 -1.25 12.21
C ASP A 98 16.31 -0.66 11.74
N CYS A 99 16.30 0.04 10.61
CA CYS A 99 17.47 0.75 10.13
C CYS A 99 17.72 1.97 11.03
N VAL A 100 18.98 2.25 11.31
CA VAL A 100 19.39 3.38 12.15
C VAL A 100 20.30 4.28 11.34
N PHE A 101 20.03 5.59 11.33
CA PHE A 101 20.96 6.55 10.75
C PHE A 101 22.22 6.66 11.63
N THR A 102 23.39 6.71 10.99
CA THR A 102 24.68 7.05 11.63
C THR A 102 24.80 8.54 11.96
N ASN A 103 23.77 9.34 11.68
CA ASN A 103 23.69 10.75 12.02
C ASN A 103 23.51 10.93 13.55
N PRO A 104 24.05 12.01 14.16
CA PRO A 104 23.88 12.34 15.60
C PRO A 104 22.46 12.25 16.16
N TYR A 105 21.41 12.32 15.34
CA TYR A 105 20.02 12.22 15.82
C TYR A 105 19.47 10.79 15.96
N GLN A 106 20.22 9.75 15.58
CA GLN A 106 19.87 8.30 15.74
C GLN A 106 18.39 7.96 15.46
N GLN A 107 17.82 8.50 14.39
CA GLN A 107 16.42 8.23 14.07
C GLN A 107 16.28 6.82 13.45
N SER A 108 15.39 6.01 14.01
CA SER A 108 15.01 4.71 13.46
C SER A 108 14.10 4.89 12.26
N PHE A 109 14.35 4.15 11.18
CA PHE A 109 13.51 4.12 9.99
C PHE A 109 13.40 2.71 9.43
N HIS A 110 12.44 2.51 8.54
CA HIS A 110 12.32 1.28 7.75
C HIS A 110 12.64 1.63 6.30
N GLN A 111 13.46 0.80 5.67
CA GLN A 111 13.80 0.97 4.26
C GLN A 111 12.98 0.01 3.43
N ILE A 112 12.27 0.53 2.42
CA ILE A 112 11.48 -0.28 1.48
C ILE A 112 12.08 -0.10 0.09
N PHE A 113 12.45 -1.20 -0.55
CA PHE A 113 12.98 -1.25 -1.89
C PHE A 113 11.92 -1.68 -2.88
N LEU A 114 11.50 -0.76 -3.74
CA LEU A 114 10.50 -1.02 -4.77
C LEU A 114 11.22 -1.26 -6.09
N GLU A 115 11.19 -2.50 -6.59
CA GLU A 115 11.65 -2.77 -7.94
C GLU A 115 10.69 -2.15 -8.96
N CYS A 116 11.17 -1.16 -9.72
CA CYS A 116 10.38 -0.52 -10.77
C CYS A 116 10.12 -1.52 -11.92
N HIS A 117 8.98 -2.21 -11.91
CA HIS A 117 8.54 -3.04 -13.03
C HIS A 117 8.06 -2.26 -14.25
N LYS A 118 8.00 -0.92 -14.18
CA LYS A 118 7.89 -0.11 -15.39
C LYS A 118 9.28 0.05 -15.99
N GLY A 119 9.49 -0.56 -17.17
CA GLY A 119 10.68 -0.46 -18.00
C GLY A 119 11.02 0.96 -18.50
N TRP A 120 10.92 1.98 -17.66
CA TRP A 120 11.44 3.32 -17.88
C TRP A 120 12.98 3.30 -17.92
N GLN A 121 13.60 2.33 -17.24
CA GLN A 121 15.02 2.02 -17.38
C GLN A 121 15.39 1.42 -18.75
N ASN A 122 14.42 0.93 -19.53
CA ASN A 122 14.65 0.46 -20.91
C ASN A 122 14.55 1.59 -21.95
N LYS A 123 14.37 2.85 -21.55
CA LYS A 123 14.72 3.96 -22.46
C LYS A 123 16.24 4.07 -22.46
N GLN A 124 16.84 3.60 -23.55
CA GLN A 124 18.26 3.80 -23.86
C GLN A 124 18.66 5.24 -23.51
N GLY A 125 19.49 5.41 -22.46
CA GLY A 125 19.98 6.73 -22.06
C GLY A 125 20.29 6.94 -20.58
N PHE A 126 19.87 6.06 -19.66
CA PHE A 126 20.26 6.21 -18.25
C PHE A 126 21.67 5.66 -18.02
N VAL A 127 22.69 6.51 -18.19
CA VAL A 127 24.02 6.25 -17.64
C VAL A 127 23.87 6.35 -16.13
N ALA A 128 24.00 5.20 -15.44
CA ALA A 128 24.17 5.22 -14.00
C ALA A 128 25.49 5.91 -13.70
N ASP A 129 25.44 7.11 -13.13
CA ASP A 129 26.59 7.68 -12.44
C ASP A 129 26.94 6.75 -11.29
N LYS A 130 27.91 5.86 -11.55
CA LYS A 130 28.68 5.20 -10.51
C LYS A 130 29.51 6.29 -9.84
N ASN A 131 28.96 6.95 -8.83
CA ASN A 131 29.68 7.65 -7.77
C ASN A 131 28.71 8.11 -6.68
N CYS A 132 28.35 7.18 -5.80
CA CYS A 132 28.12 7.47 -4.39
C CYS A 132 28.83 6.34 -3.63
N GLU A 133 30.08 6.64 -3.27
CA GLU A 133 31.04 5.95 -2.37
C GLU A 133 31.00 4.41 -2.27
#